data_AF-A0A951GXC7-F1
#
_entry.id   AF-A0A951GXC7-F1
#
_cell.length_a   1.000
_cell.length_b   1.000
_cell.length_c   1.000
_cell.angle_alpha   90.00
_cell.angle_beta   90.00
_cell.angle_gamma   90.00
#
_symmetry.space_group_name_H-M   'P 1'
#
loop_
_entity.id
_entity.type
_entity.pdbx_description
1 polymer ?
#
loop_
_entity_poly.entity_id
_entity_poly.type
_entity_poly.pdbx_seq_one_letter_code
_entity_poly.pdbx_strand_id
1 'polypeptide(L)'
;MERKWWTLIVVCVATFMLLLDITIVNVALPKIASSLKASFSDIQWVIDAYALTLAALLLTAGALADLIGRRLVFATGLGLFAFTSF
;
A
#
# COMPACT_ATOMS: atom_id res chain seq x y z
N MET A 1 -10.48 19.64 20.77
CA MET A 1 -11.27 18.70 19.94
C MET A 1 -10.90 18.80 18.46
N GLU A 2 -10.62 20.01 17.93
CA GLU A 2 -10.17 20.30 16.54
C GLU A 2 -9.08 19.37 15.94
N ARG A 3 -7.99 19.09 16.68
CA ARG A 3 -6.85 18.30 16.13
C ARG A 3 -7.18 16.83 15.83
N LYS A 4 -8.18 16.25 16.49
CA LYS A 4 -8.53 14.82 16.31
C LYS A 4 -9.21 14.59 14.95
N TRP A 5 -10.03 15.54 14.51
CA TRP A 5 -10.68 15.49 13.19
C TRP A 5 -9.67 15.59 12.05
N TRP A 6 -8.64 16.43 12.20
CA TRP A 6 -7.54 16.51 11.23
C TRP A 6 -6.75 15.20 11.12
N THR A 7 -6.44 14.55 12.25
CA THR A 7 -5.81 13.22 12.23
C THR A 7 -6.68 12.20 11.52
N LEU A 8 -8.00 12.23 11.76
CA LEU A 8 -8.94 11.31 11.12
C LEU A 8 -8.95 11.49 9.61
N ILE A 9 -9.03 12.73 9.13
CA ILE A 9 -9.00 13.06 7.69
C ILE A 9 -7.70 12.56 7.05
N VAL A 10 -6.55 12.83 7.67
CA VAL A 10 -5.25 12.40 7.13
C VAL A 10 -5.17 10.88 7.05
N VAL A 11 -5.64 10.16 8.07
CA VAL A 11 -5.68 8.69 8.04
C VAL A 11 -6.64 8.18 6.96
N CYS A 12 -7.84 8.76 6.84
CA CYS A 12 -8.80 8.39 5.79
C CYS A 12 -8.24 8.60 4.39
N VAL A 13 -7.59 9.73 4.13
CA VAL A 13 -6.96 10.02 2.83
C VAL A 13 -5.80 9.05 2.55
N ALA A 14 -4.94 8.79 3.53
CA ALA A 14 -3.84 7.84 3.38
C ALA A 14 -4.35 6.43 3.09
N THR A 15 -5.37 5.96 3.82
CA THR A 15 -6.01 4.66 3.58
C THR A 15 -6.68 4.61 2.20
N PHE A 16 -7.35 5.69 1.79
CA PHE A 16 -7.97 5.77 0.47
C PHE A 16 -6.94 5.67 -0.66
N MET A 17 -5.83 6.42 -0.56
CA MET A 17 -4.75 6.35 -1.56
C MET A 17 -4.12 4.96 -1.64
N LEU A 18 -3.88 4.31 -0.51
CA LEU A 18 -3.41 2.92 -0.46
C LEU A 18 -4.38 1.97 -1.21
N LEU A 19 -5.68 2.13 -0.99
CA LEU A 19 -6.69 1.31 -1.63
C LEU A 19 -6.76 1.53 -3.15
N LEU A 20 -6.61 2.78 -3.59
CA LEU A 20 -6.51 3.10 -5.02
C LEU A 20 -5.30 2.42 -5.65
N ASP A 21 -4.15 2.45 -5.00
CA ASP A 21 -2.90 1.88 -5.53
C ASP A 21 -3.03 0.36 -5.78
N ILE A 22 -3.59 -0.37 -4.80
CA ILE A 22 -3.91 -1.80 -4.92
C ILE A 22 -4.88 -2.05 -6.09
N THR A 23 -5.89 -1.19 -6.23
CA THR A 23 -6.95 -1.38 -7.25
C THR A 23 -6.41 -1.13 -8.66
N ILE A 24 -5.55 -0.12 -8.84
CA ILE A 24 -4.93 0.20 -10.13
C ILE A 24 -4.15 -0.99 -10.67
N VAL A 25 -3.32 -1.62 -9.83
CA VAL A 25 -2.53 -2.80 -10.21
C VAL A 25 -3.45 -3.95 -10.63
N ASN A 26 -4.48 -4.25 -9.83
CA ASN A 26 -5.41 -5.35 -10.14
C ASN A 26 -6.24 -5.12 -11.42
N VAL A 27 -6.59 -3.87 -11.72
CA VAL A 27 -7.31 -3.51 -12.96
C VAL A 27 -6.38 -3.49 -14.18
N ALA A 28 -5.11 -3.11 -13.99
CA ALA A 28 -4.12 -3.07 -15.07
C ALA A 28 -3.54 -4.46 -15.40
N LEU A 29 -3.45 -5.35 -14.40
CA LEU A 29 -2.84 -6.68 -14.53
C LEU A 29 -3.37 -7.50 -15.72
N PRO A 30 -4.70 -7.61 -15.95
CA PRO A 30 -5.22 -8.37 -17.08
C PRO A 30 -4.83 -7.79 -18.44
N LYS A 31 -4.76 -6.45 -18.54
CA LYS A 31 -4.30 -5.77 -19.76
C LYS A 31 -2.81 -6.03 -20.03
N ILE A 32 -1.99 -5.97 -18.98
CA ILE A 32 -0.55 -6.28 -19.08
C ILE A 32 -0.37 -7.76 -19.44
N ALA A 33 -1.07 -8.67 -18.76
CA ALA A 33 -0.99 -10.10 -18.99
C ALA A 33 -1.42 -10.49 -20.42
N SER A 34 -2.53 -9.93 -20.92
CA SER A 34 -2.96 -10.15 -22.31
C SER A 34 -1.95 -9.61 -23.32
N SER A 35 -1.31 -8.46 -23.06
CA SER A 35 -0.26 -7.91 -23.92
C SER A 35 1.01 -8.77 -23.94
N LEU A 36 1.32 -9.45 -22.84
CA LEU A 36 2.47 -10.36 -22.70
C LEU A 36 2.15 -11.83 -23.10
N LYS A 37 0.91 -12.15 -23.47
CA LYS A 37 0.42 -13.54 -23.62
C LYS A 37 0.69 -14.41 -22.38
N ALA A 38 0.64 -13.81 -21.20
CA ALA A 38 0.88 -14.49 -19.93
C ALA A 38 -0.22 -15.52 -19.65
N SER A 39 0.16 -16.65 -19.05
CA SER A 39 -0.77 -17.69 -18.64
C SER A 39 -1.52 -17.29 -17.38
N PHE A 40 -2.61 -18.00 -17.07
CA PHE A 40 -3.35 -17.79 -15.82
C PHE A 40 -2.47 -17.99 -14.58
N SER A 41 -1.53 -18.95 -14.63
CA SER A 41 -0.59 -19.22 -13.55
C SER A 41 0.38 -18.06 -13.31
N ASP A 42 0.77 -17.34 -14.35
CA ASP A 42 1.66 -16.18 -14.23
C ASP A 42 0.95 -15.01 -13.53
N ILE A 43 -0.31 -14.76 -13.89
CA ILE A 43 -1.13 -13.73 -13.24
C ILE A 43 -1.31 -14.04 -11.76
N GLN A 44 -1.61 -15.31 -11.41
CA GLN A 44 -1.79 -15.74 -10.03
C GLN A 44 -0.51 -15.54 -9.22
N TRP A 45 0.65 -15.93 -9.76
CA TRP A 45 1.94 -15.71 -9.12
C TRP A 45 2.25 -14.23 -8.88
N VAL A 46 1.86 -13.34 -9.79
CA VAL A 46 2.07 -11.89 -9.61
C VAL A 46 1.19 -11.37 -8.47
N ILE A 47 -0.07 -11.82 -8.37
CA ILE A 47 -0.96 -11.45 -7.26
C ILE A 47 -0.41 -11.98 -5.93
N ASP A 48 0.05 -13.23 -5.90
CA ASP A 48 0.61 -13.85 -4.70
C ASP A 48 1.89 -13.14 -4.24
N ALA A 49 2.80 -12.83 -5.16
CA ALA A 49 4.02 -12.07 -4.87
C ALA A 49 3.71 -10.67 -4.31
N TYR A 50 2.72 -9.99 -4.89
CA TYR A 50 2.24 -8.70 -4.38
C TYR A 50 1.70 -8.84 -2.95
N ALA A 51 0.82 -9.80 -2.71
CA ALA A 51 0.22 -10.04 -1.39
C ALA A 51 1.26 -10.41 -0.32
N LEU A 52 2.21 -11.29 -0.65
CA LEU A 52 3.30 -11.70 0.25
C LEU A 52 4.21 -10.51 0.62
N THR A 53 4.60 -9.71 -0.36
CA THR A 53 5.45 -8.53 -0.14
C THR A 53 4.72 -7.52 0.75
N LEU A 54 3.44 -7.26 0.45
CA LEU A 54 2.60 -6.37 1.23
C LEU A 54 2.45 -6.86 2.68
N ALA A 55 2.17 -8.16 2.88
CA ALA A 55 2.03 -8.74 4.22
C ALA A 55 3.33 -8.66 5.02
N ALA A 56 4.47 -9.00 4.40
CA ALA A 56 5.77 -8.92 5.05
C ALA A 56 6.10 -7.48 5.48
N LEU A 57 5.87 -6.49 4.60
CA LEU A 57 6.09 -5.09 4.93
C LEU A 57 5.12 -4.57 5.99
N LEU A 58 3.84 -4.94 5.93
CA LEU A 58 2.84 -4.54 6.93
C LEU A 58 3.20 -5.06 8.32
N LEU A 59 3.57 -6.33 8.43
CA LEU A 59 3.99 -6.92 9.70
C LEU A 59 5.26 -6.25 10.23
N THR A 60 6.23 -6.00 9.34
CA THR A 60 7.48 -5.33 9.71
C THR A 60 7.23 -3.89 10.16
N ALA A 61 6.42 -3.13 9.43
CA ALA A 61 6.06 -1.75 9.76
C ALA A 61 5.24 -1.67 11.05
N GLY A 62 4.36 -2.65 11.30
CA GLY A 62 3.61 -2.77 12.55
C GLY A 62 4.53 -3.01 13.74
N ALA A 63 5.44 -3.98 13.64
CA ALA A 63 6.45 -4.24 14.67
C ALA A 63 7.36 -3.02 14.92
N LEU A 64 7.75 -2.32 13.85
CA LEU A 64 8.53 -1.09 13.96
C LEU A 64 7.72 0.02 14.65
N ALA A 65 6.44 0.17 14.33
CA ALA A 65 5.54 1.16 14.95
C ALA A 65 5.34 0.91 16.45
N ASP A 66 5.38 -0.36 16.87
CA ASP A 66 5.31 -0.73 18.28
C ASP A 66 6.62 -0.40 19.02
N LEU A 67 7.77 -0.52 18.36
CA LEU A 67 9.09 -0.28 18.96
C LEU A 67 9.45 1.22 19.07
N ILE A 68 9.33 1.97 17.98
CA ILE A 68 9.77 3.38 17.90
C ILE A 68 8.61 4.39 17.94
N GLY A 69 7.37 3.90 17.98
CA GLY A 69 6.16 4.70 18.15
C GLY A 69 5.40 4.97 16.86
N ARG A 70 4.08 4.69 16.92
CA ARG A 70 3.11 4.81 15.81
C ARG A 70 3.13 6.14 15.05
N ARG A 71 3.37 7.26 15.74
CA ARG A 71 3.38 8.59 15.11
C ARG A 71 4.55 8.78 14.16
N LEU A 72 5.72 8.25 14.52
CA LEU A 72 6.94 8.41 13.72
C LEU A 72 6.84 7.55 12.46
N VAL A 73 6.45 6.28 12.60
CA VAL A 73 6.29 5.34 11.48
C VAL A 73 5.22 5.79 10.49
N PHE A 74 4.10 6.32 10.98
CA PHE A 74 3.07 6.87 10.12
C PHE A 74 3.56 8.10 9.34
N ALA A 75 4.27 9.02 9.99
CA ALA A 75 4.81 10.21 9.34
C ALA A 75 5.90 9.87 8.31
N THR A 76 6.80 8.93 8.61
CA THR A 76 7.82 8.48 7.66
C THR A 76 7.20 7.77 6.47
N GLY A 77 6.19 6.91 6.68
CA GLY A 77 5.47 6.23 5.60
C GLY A 77 4.71 7.21 4.71
N LEU A 78 4.03 8.19 5.30
CA LEU A 78 3.32 9.23 4.55
C LEU A 78 4.30 10.11 3.75
N GLY A 79 5.45 10.46 4.33
CA GLY A 79 6.51 11.17 3.64
C GLY A 79 7.05 10.38 2.45
N LEU A 80 7.38 9.10 2.66
CA LEU A 80 7.88 8.22 1.60
C LEU A 80 6.87 8.10 0.45
N PHE A 81 5.60 7.88 0.79
CA PHE A 81 4.50 7.80 -0.17
C PHE A 81 4.37 9.08 -1.00
N ALA A 82 4.38 10.25 -0.36
CA ALA A 82 4.32 11.52 -1.06
C ALA A 82 5.52 11.74 -2.00
N PHE A 83 6.70 11.26 -1.62
CA PHE A 83 7.91 11.35 -2.47
C PHE A 83 7.88 10.42 -3.67
N THR A 84 7.36 9.20 -3.52
CA THR A 84 7.33 8.21 -4.61
C THR A 84 6.13 8.37 -5.54
N SER A 85 5.08 9.06 -5.08
CA SER A 85 3.85 9.30 -5.85
C SER A 85 3.92 10.57 -6.72
N PHE A 86 4.97 11.38 -6.57
CA PHE A 86 5.38 12.44 -7.50
C PHE A 86 6.31 11.88 -8.59
#